data_AF-A0A2M8ENR5-F1
#
_entry.id   AF-A0A2M8ENR5-F1
#
_cell.length_a   1.000
_cell.length_b   1.000
_cell.length_c   1.000
_cell.angle_alpha   90.00
_cell.angle_beta   90.00
_cell.angle_gamma   90.00
#
_symmetry.space_group_name_H-M   'P 1'
#
loop_
_entity.id
_entity.type
_entity.pdbx_description
1 polymer ?
#
loop_
_entity_poly.entity_id
_entity_poly.type
_entity_poly.pdbx_seq_one_letter_code
_entity_poly.pdbx_strand_id
1 'polypeptide(L)'
;MANSDFLRQNKNQHSIKNSISKVMDSDVDLAVQKMIVILKKQYPDLTFEHSKKLSLSKIISDLSSQYPQYEKDFSKVMGESFIKPDGGFLYATDKKGNTKLILVAEVKHQGTNDKRATEGLPKQAKGNAIERLGKNLTGVRAIFKAESMIPFVCFGSGHDFQDGSTILDRVVTMNDFFPLNKIFIEKTHLPFEPVSMFFRYEDWSTVEMTEIMTGVADEAIKYHFR
;
A
#
# COMPACT_ATOMS: atom_id res chain seq x y z
N MET A 1 -14.14 -15.90 27.47
CA MET A 1 -14.81 -14.64 27.11
C MET A 1 -13.89 -13.49 27.52
N ALA A 2 -13.25 -12.82 26.56
CA ALA A 2 -12.25 -11.79 26.83
C ALA A 2 -12.96 -10.49 27.26
N ASN A 3 -12.64 -10.01 28.45
CA ASN A 3 -13.35 -8.94 29.13
C ASN A 3 -12.95 -7.58 28.57
N SER A 4 -13.84 -6.93 27.82
CA SER A 4 -13.64 -5.63 27.16
C SER A 4 -13.28 -4.48 28.10
N ASP A 5 -13.47 -4.69 29.40
CA ASP A 5 -13.20 -3.69 30.43
C ASP A 5 -11.72 -3.53 30.78
N PHE A 6 -10.88 -4.53 30.51
CA PHE A 6 -9.43 -4.44 30.77
C PHE A 6 -8.72 -3.42 29.86
N LEU A 7 -9.21 -3.28 28.62
CA LEU A 7 -8.67 -2.31 27.65
C LEU A 7 -9.06 -0.86 27.96
N ARG A 8 -10.09 -0.64 28.79
CA ARG A 8 -10.59 0.71 29.14
C ARG A 8 -9.84 1.37 30.29
N GLN A 9 -9.06 0.62 31.08
CA GLN A 9 -8.44 1.14 32.31
C GLN A 9 -7.02 1.71 32.12
N ASN A 10 -6.36 1.54 30.96
CA ASN A 10 -5.01 2.06 30.72
C ASN A 10 -5.02 3.54 30.28
N LYS A 11 -5.19 4.45 31.25
CA LYS A 11 -5.17 5.92 31.03
C LYS A 11 -3.77 6.57 31.04
N ASN A 12 -2.69 5.80 31.20
CA ASN A 12 -1.33 6.36 31.39
C ASN A 12 -0.40 6.31 30.15
N GLN A 13 -0.90 6.06 28.94
CA GLN A 13 -0.05 6.07 27.73
C GLN A 13 0.14 7.44 27.05
N HIS A 14 -0.48 8.49 27.57
CA HIS A 14 -0.35 9.83 27.01
C HIS A 14 0.43 10.76 27.94
N SER A 15 1.75 10.58 27.97
CA SER A 15 2.66 11.56 28.53
C SER A 15 3.84 11.77 27.56
N ILE A 16 3.70 12.83 26.77
CA ILE A 16 4.78 13.64 26.19
C ILE A 16 5.66 12.91 25.15
N LYS A 17 5.11 12.75 23.93
CA LYS A 17 5.92 12.83 22.71
C LYS A 17 5.53 14.12 21.98
N ASN A 18 6.57 14.87 21.62
CA ASN A 18 6.56 16.22 21.05
C ASN A 18 5.38 16.54 20.13
N SER A 19 4.91 17.78 20.17
CA SER A 19 3.78 18.30 19.38
C SER A 19 3.94 18.19 17.85
N ILE A 20 5.14 17.90 17.34
CA ILE A 20 5.42 17.56 15.92
C ILE A 20 5.21 16.05 15.65
N SER A 21 5.40 15.22 16.67
CA SER A 21 5.23 13.76 16.66
C SER A 21 3.77 13.30 16.69
N LYS A 22 2.81 14.24 16.76
CA LYS A 22 1.37 13.96 16.76
C LYS A 22 0.75 13.76 15.37
N VAL A 23 1.52 14.01 14.30
CA VAL A 23 1.05 13.94 12.90
C VAL A 23 1.78 12.84 12.09
N MET A 24 2.75 12.15 12.71
CA MET A 24 3.58 11.13 12.04
C MET A 24 3.35 9.78 12.71
N ASP A 25 2.50 8.95 12.12
CA ASP A 25 2.04 7.70 12.73
C ASP A 25 2.89 6.47 12.32
N SER A 26 3.69 6.54 11.24
CA SER A 26 4.50 5.40 10.76
C SER A 26 5.71 5.76 9.89
N ASP A 27 6.66 4.82 9.72
CA ASP A 27 7.83 5.00 8.85
C ASP A 27 7.47 5.19 7.37
N VAL A 28 6.37 4.59 6.92
CA VAL A 28 5.86 4.80 5.55
C VAL A 28 5.32 6.21 5.35
N ASP A 29 4.72 6.81 6.37
CA ASP A 29 4.28 8.21 6.28
C ASP A 29 5.47 9.15 6.06
N LEU A 30 6.54 8.95 6.82
CA LEU A 30 7.75 9.73 6.65
C LEU A 30 8.37 9.50 5.26
N ALA A 31 8.39 8.25 4.78
CA ALA A 31 8.90 7.93 3.46
C ALA A 31 8.09 8.60 2.33
N VAL A 32 6.74 8.61 2.44
CA VAL A 32 5.87 9.29 1.48
C VAL A 32 6.14 10.79 1.45
N GLN A 33 6.30 11.44 2.61
CA GLN A 33 6.61 12.87 2.66
C GLN A 33 7.97 13.19 2.04
N LYS A 34 9.00 12.39 2.33
CA LYS A 34 10.33 12.55 1.71
C LYS A 34 10.25 12.39 0.19
N MET A 35 9.54 11.38 -0.30
CA MET A 35 9.32 11.19 -1.74
C MET A 35 8.63 12.40 -2.36
N ILE A 36 7.54 12.91 -1.76
CA ILE A 36 6.82 14.07 -2.31
C ILE A 36 7.75 15.30 -2.43
N VAL A 37 8.64 15.52 -1.47
CA VAL A 37 9.64 16.60 -1.55
C VAL A 37 10.60 16.40 -2.73
N ILE A 38 11.07 15.16 -2.95
CA ILE A 38 11.93 14.82 -4.09
C ILE A 38 11.18 15.06 -5.42
N LEU A 39 9.95 14.55 -5.54
CA LEU A 39 9.13 14.69 -6.75
C LEU A 39 8.81 16.16 -7.07
N LYS A 40 8.50 16.99 -6.06
CA LYS A 40 8.28 18.43 -6.26
C LYS A 40 9.52 19.15 -6.82
N LYS A 41 10.71 18.74 -6.41
CA LYS A 41 11.96 19.29 -6.93
C LYS A 41 12.21 18.85 -8.37
N GLN A 42 11.91 17.60 -8.69
CA GLN A 42 12.15 17.01 -10.01
C GLN A 42 11.10 17.43 -11.05
N TYR A 43 9.86 17.67 -10.61
CA TYR A 43 8.71 18.00 -11.44
C TYR A 43 8.01 19.27 -10.94
N PRO A 44 8.65 20.45 -11.07
CA PRO A 44 8.12 21.71 -10.53
C PRO A 44 6.81 22.17 -11.19
N ASP A 45 6.48 21.62 -12.37
CA ASP A 45 5.27 21.93 -13.11
C ASP A 45 4.06 21.07 -12.71
N LEU A 46 4.26 20.08 -11.83
CA LEU A 46 3.21 19.22 -11.30
C LEU A 46 2.87 19.59 -9.86
N THR A 47 1.60 19.51 -9.52
CA THR A 47 1.15 19.52 -8.12
C THR A 47 0.93 18.09 -7.65
N PHE A 48 1.13 17.86 -6.35
CA PHE A 48 1.04 16.52 -5.75
C PHE A 48 0.06 16.53 -4.59
N GLU A 49 -0.90 15.59 -4.61
CA GLU A 49 -1.90 15.41 -3.56
C GLU A 49 -1.81 14.00 -2.99
N HIS A 50 -1.68 13.90 -1.67
CA HIS A 50 -1.68 12.62 -0.95
C HIS A 50 -3.00 12.41 -0.24
N SER A 51 -3.70 11.32 -0.57
CA SER A 51 -4.91 10.89 0.11
C SER A 51 -4.71 9.57 0.84
N LYS A 52 -5.24 9.47 2.06
CA LYS A 52 -5.22 8.22 2.82
C LYS A 52 -6.27 7.20 2.39
N LYS A 53 -7.33 7.63 1.68
CA LYS A 53 -8.46 6.75 1.35
C LYS A 53 -9.00 7.04 -0.03
N LEU A 54 -9.55 6.00 -0.66
CA LEU A 54 -10.32 6.11 -1.89
C LEU A 54 -11.66 5.40 -1.70
N SER A 55 -12.77 6.11 -1.92
CA SER A 55 -14.10 5.53 -1.73
C SER A 55 -14.41 4.49 -2.80
N LEU A 56 -15.11 3.42 -2.41
CA LEU A 56 -15.53 2.39 -3.37
C LEU A 56 -16.52 2.96 -4.41
N SER A 57 -17.35 3.92 -4.01
CA SER A 57 -18.25 4.62 -4.93
C SER A 57 -17.50 5.37 -6.03
N LYS A 58 -16.35 6.00 -5.70
CA LYS A 58 -15.50 6.67 -6.69
C LYS A 58 -14.87 5.66 -7.64
N ILE A 59 -14.35 4.55 -7.13
CA ILE A 59 -13.78 3.48 -7.96
C ILE A 59 -14.82 2.96 -8.96
N ILE A 60 -16.04 2.67 -8.50
CA ILE A 60 -17.13 2.21 -9.37
C ILE A 60 -17.49 3.28 -10.40
N SER A 61 -17.60 4.55 -10.00
CA SER A 61 -17.88 5.66 -10.93
C SER A 61 -16.82 5.79 -12.02
N ASP A 62 -15.54 5.61 -11.67
CA ASP A 62 -14.43 5.65 -12.62
C ASP A 62 -14.47 4.46 -13.57
N LEU A 63 -14.72 3.26 -13.04
CA LEU A 63 -14.89 2.05 -13.83
C LEU A 63 -16.08 2.14 -14.80
N SER A 64 -17.23 2.67 -14.36
CA SER A 64 -18.38 2.90 -15.24
C SER A 64 -18.06 3.90 -16.35
N SER A 65 -17.25 4.92 -16.05
CA SER A 65 -16.83 5.90 -17.07
C SER A 65 -15.86 5.29 -18.08
N GLN A 66 -14.95 4.43 -17.63
CA GLN A 66 -13.97 3.74 -18.47
C GLN A 66 -14.58 2.58 -19.27
N TYR A 67 -15.59 1.91 -18.70
CA TYR A 67 -16.26 0.76 -19.28
C TYR A 67 -17.80 0.87 -19.16
N PRO A 68 -18.44 1.77 -19.92
CA PRO A 68 -19.89 2.00 -19.83
C PRO A 68 -20.73 0.75 -20.08
N GLN A 69 -20.22 -0.22 -20.84
CA GLN A 69 -20.89 -1.49 -21.11
C GLN A 69 -21.14 -2.35 -19.87
N TYR A 70 -20.38 -2.15 -18.77
CA TYR A 70 -20.51 -2.90 -17.52
C TYR A 70 -21.19 -2.09 -16.41
N GLU A 71 -21.56 -0.83 -16.66
CA GLU A 71 -22.12 0.07 -15.63
C GLU A 71 -23.30 -0.55 -14.87
N LYS A 72 -24.18 -1.24 -15.61
CA LYS A 72 -25.38 -1.89 -15.04
C LYS A 72 -25.08 -3.16 -14.24
N ASP A 73 -23.89 -3.73 -14.42
CA ASP A 73 -23.46 -4.97 -13.75
C ASP A 73 -22.73 -4.68 -12.44
N PHE A 74 -22.20 -3.46 -12.25
CA PHE A 74 -21.54 -3.09 -11.01
C PHE A 74 -22.52 -2.99 -9.83
N SER A 75 -22.12 -3.58 -8.70
CA SER A 75 -22.90 -3.55 -7.47
C SER A 75 -22.90 -2.16 -6.83
N LYS A 76 -24.01 -1.79 -6.18
CA LYS A 76 -24.04 -0.62 -5.29
C LYS A 76 -23.28 -0.93 -4.01
N VAL A 77 -22.52 0.04 -3.52
CA VAL A 77 -21.75 -0.03 -2.27
C VAL A 77 -22.20 1.06 -1.31
N MET A 78 -21.94 0.87 -0.01
CA MET A 78 -22.20 1.92 0.97
C MET A 78 -21.25 3.10 0.75
N GLY A 79 -21.76 4.33 0.86
CA GLY A 79 -20.98 5.55 0.61
C GLY A 79 -19.77 5.74 1.55
N GLU A 80 -19.85 5.17 2.75
CA GLU A 80 -18.78 5.16 3.77
C GLU A 80 -17.68 4.12 3.47
N SER A 81 -17.85 3.25 2.49
CA SER A 81 -16.86 2.20 2.18
C SER A 81 -15.68 2.74 1.39
N PHE A 82 -14.46 2.39 1.81
CA PHE A 82 -13.22 2.84 1.18
C PHE A 82 -12.11 1.78 1.22
N ILE A 83 -11.13 1.96 0.34
CA ILE A 83 -9.80 1.35 0.45
C ILE A 83 -8.89 2.35 1.16
N LYS A 84 -8.11 1.88 2.14
CA LYS A 84 -7.16 2.69 2.93
C LYS A 84 -5.84 1.93 3.06
N PRO A 85 -4.94 2.04 2.07
CA PRO A 85 -3.58 1.52 2.17
C PRO A 85 -2.79 2.32 3.21
N ASP A 86 -1.85 1.68 3.91
CA ASP A 86 -1.08 2.35 4.96
C ASP A 86 -0.30 3.58 4.43
N GLY A 87 0.34 3.44 3.26
CA GLY A 87 1.03 4.53 2.57
C GLY A 87 0.13 5.44 1.72
N GLY A 88 -1.14 5.07 1.52
CA GLY A 88 -2.15 5.89 0.81
C GLY A 88 -1.99 5.93 -0.71
N PHE A 89 -2.60 6.95 -1.30
CA PHE A 89 -2.71 7.23 -2.74
C PHE A 89 -2.05 8.56 -3.05
N LEU A 90 -1.11 8.59 -3.99
CA LEU A 90 -0.47 9.83 -4.46
C LEU A 90 -0.94 10.18 -5.86
N TYR A 91 -1.49 11.37 -6.01
CA TYR A 91 -1.92 11.94 -7.27
C TYR A 91 -0.94 13.02 -7.72
N ALA A 92 -0.75 13.14 -9.03
CA ALA A 92 -0.09 14.26 -9.67
C ALA A 92 -1.05 14.96 -10.64
N THR A 93 -1.00 16.30 -10.68
CA THR A 93 -1.84 17.12 -11.55
C THR A 93 -0.97 18.09 -12.34
N ASP A 94 -1.17 18.15 -13.66
CA ASP A 94 -0.50 19.13 -14.53
C ASP A 94 -1.19 20.51 -14.50
N LYS A 95 -0.56 21.50 -15.14
CA LYS A 95 -1.12 22.88 -15.24
C LYS A 95 -2.44 22.96 -16.03
N LYS A 96 -2.79 21.92 -16.79
CA LYS A 96 -4.06 21.83 -17.55
C LYS A 96 -5.18 21.19 -16.72
N GLY A 97 -4.88 20.73 -15.50
CA GLY A 97 -5.83 20.07 -14.61
C GLY A 97 -5.92 18.55 -14.80
N ASN A 98 -5.07 17.95 -15.63
CA ASN A 98 -5.05 16.50 -15.81
C ASN A 98 -4.46 15.84 -14.56
N THR A 99 -5.30 15.11 -13.82
CA THR A 99 -4.93 14.45 -12.57
C THR A 99 -4.79 12.95 -12.78
N LYS A 100 -3.66 12.38 -12.33
CA LYS A 100 -3.36 10.94 -12.44
C LYS A 100 -2.90 10.38 -11.11
N LEU A 101 -3.34 9.16 -10.79
CA LEU A 101 -2.87 8.40 -9.64
C LEU A 101 -1.51 7.77 -9.98
N ILE A 102 -0.44 8.23 -9.34
CA ILE A 102 0.94 7.86 -9.70
C ILE A 102 1.59 6.92 -8.69
N LEU A 103 0.99 6.68 -7.53
CA LEU A 103 1.46 5.68 -6.57
C LEU A 103 0.35 5.23 -5.63
N VAL A 104 0.32 3.95 -5.32
CA VAL A 104 -0.39 3.38 -4.18
C VAL A 104 0.61 2.58 -3.33
N ALA A 105 0.69 2.90 -2.03
CA ALA A 105 1.66 2.28 -1.13
C ALA A 105 0.98 1.59 0.05
N GLU A 106 1.41 0.37 0.36
CA GLU A 106 0.87 -0.48 1.42
C GLU A 106 2.00 -1.07 2.27
N VAL A 107 1.74 -1.31 3.56
CA VAL A 107 2.71 -1.94 4.46
C VAL A 107 2.07 -3.14 5.17
N LYS A 108 2.83 -4.21 5.40
CA LYS A 108 2.37 -5.38 6.14
C LYS A 108 3.45 -5.82 7.12
N HIS A 109 3.05 -6.04 8.37
CA HIS A 109 3.91 -6.65 9.38
C HIS A 109 3.26 -7.94 9.86
N GLN A 110 4.00 -9.06 9.83
CA GLN A 110 3.50 -10.34 10.31
C GLN A 110 4.58 -11.19 10.97
N GLY A 111 4.21 -11.83 12.08
CA GLY A 111 5.06 -12.72 12.86
C GLY A 111 5.82 -11.97 13.95
N THR A 112 5.65 -12.43 15.19
CA THR A 112 6.33 -11.87 16.39
C THR A 112 7.03 -12.97 17.19
N ASN A 113 7.21 -14.16 16.60
CA ASN A 113 7.76 -15.33 17.31
C ASN A 113 9.23 -15.15 17.71
N ASP A 114 9.98 -14.30 17.03
CA ASP A 114 11.28 -13.78 17.43
C ASP A 114 11.21 -13.02 18.77
N LYS A 115 10.33 -12.02 18.86
CA LYS A 115 10.12 -11.22 20.08
C LYS A 115 9.62 -12.10 21.23
N ARG A 116 8.69 -13.01 20.93
CA ARG A 116 8.20 -14.00 21.91
C ARG A 116 9.32 -14.90 22.43
N ALA A 117 10.22 -15.36 21.56
CA ALA A 117 11.35 -16.17 21.97
C ALA A 117 12.28 -15.38 22.91
N THR A 118 12.54 -14.10 22.63
CA THR A 118 13.33 -13.23 23.52
C THR A 118 12.64 -12.98 24.87
N GLU A 119 11.30 -13.01 24.89
CA GLU A 119 10.48 -12.87 26.11
C GLU A 119 10.25 -14.21 26.84
N GLY A 120 10.81 -15.33 26.35
CA GLY A 120 10.59 -16.66 26.91
C GLY A 120 9.17 -17.20 26.73
N LEU A 121 8.39 -16.62 25.82
CA LEU A 121 7.01 -17.01 25.55
C LEU A 121 6.92 -18.15 24.52
N PRO A 122 5.90 -19.03 24.61
CA PRO A 122 5.74 -20.13 23.66
C PRO A 122 5.44 -19.61 22.25
N LYS A 123 5.88 -20.37 21.23
CA LYS A 123 5.61 -20.06 19.83
C LYS A 123 4.10 -20.02 19.55
N GLN A 124 3.68 -19.06 18.74
CA GLN A 124 2.34 -18.97 18.19
C GLN A 124 2.31 -19.52 16.76
N ALA A 125 1.17 -20.08 16.37
CA ALA A 125 0.94 -20.49 14.99
C ALA A 125 0.95 -19.27 14.05
N LYS A 126 1.42 -19.48 12.81
CA LYS A 126 1.40 -18.43 11.78
C LYS A 126 -0.04 -18.11 11.40
N GLY A 127 -0.39 -16.82 11.46
CA GLY A 127 -1.74 -16.34 11.15
C GLY A 127 -1.98 -16.13 9.66
N ASN A 128 -3.23 -15.81 9.31
CA ASN A 128 -3.69 -15.53 7.94
C ASN A 128 -3.80 -14.02 7.65
N ALA A 129 -3.12 -13.17 8.43
CA ALA A 129 -3.29 -11.71 8.30
C ALA A 129 -2.87 -11.20 6.92
N ILE A 130 -1.84 -11.80 6.32
CA ILE A 130 -1.35 -11.44 4.98
C ILE A 130 -2.40 -11.64 3.88
N GLU A 131 -3.33 -12.60 4.01
CA GLU A 131 -4.35 -12.87 2.99
C GLU A 131 -5.29 -11.68 2.79
N ARG A 132 -5.41 -10.80 3.80
CA ARG A 132 -6.17 -9.55 3.70
C ARG A 132 -5.59 -8.56 2.69
N LEU A 133 -4.31 -8.70 2.33
CA LEU A 133 -3.69 -7.95 1.25
C LEU A 133 -4.38 -8.23 -0.09
N GLY A 134 -4.85 -9.46 -0.32
CA GLY A 134 -5.49 -9.87 -1.58
C GLY A 134 -6.72 -9.02 -1.91
N LYS A 135 -7.52 -8.65 -0.91
CA LYS A 135 -8.66 -7.74 -1.09
C LYS A 135 -8.23 -6.37 -1.61
N ASN A 136 -7.20 -5.78 -0.99
CA ASN A 136 -6.69 -4.47 -1.39
C ASN A 136 -6.07 -4.55 -2.79
N LEU A 137 -5.34 -5.62 -3.09
CA LEU A 137 -4.74 -5.86 -4.39
C LEU A 137 -5.78 -5.97 -5.51
N THR A 138 -6.87 -6.70 -5.30
CA THR A 138 -7.99 -6.76 -6.26
C THR A 138 -8.56 -5.36 -6.53
N GLY A 139 -8.75 -4.55 -5.49
CA GLY A 139 -9.19 -3.17 -5.64
C GLY A 139 -8.20 -2.31 -6.42
N VAL A 140 -6.90 -2.43 -6.14
CA VAL A 140 -5.83 -1.72 -6.86
C VAL A 140 -5.79 -2.10 -8.33
N ARG A 141 -5.82 -3.39 -8.67
CA ARG A 141 -5.86 -3.85 -10.06
C ARG A 141 -7.08 -3.31 -10.81
N ALA A 142 -8.22 -3.21 -10.14
CA ALA A 142 -9.43 -2.61 -10.70
C ALA A 142 -9.27 -1.10 -10.95
N ILE A 143 -8.67 -0.34 -10.02
CA ILE A 143 -8.41 1.11 -10.19
C ILE A 143 -7.61 1.38 -11.47
N PHE A 144 -6.63 0.53 -11.76
CA PHE A 144 -5.75 0.68 -12.93
C PHE A 144 -6.22 -0.13 -14.14
N LYS A 145 -7.49 -0.54 -14.22
CA LYS A 145 -7.93 -1.48 -15.28
C LYS A 145 -7.72 -0.92 -16.69
N ALA A 146 -8.03 0.37 -16.90
CA ALA A 146 -7.87 1.05 -18.18
C ALA A 146 -6.45 1.55 -18.46
N GLU A 147 -5.54 1.44 -17.49
CA GLU A 147 -4.16 1.91 -17.62
C GLU A 147 -3.24 0.74 -18.01
N SER A 148 -2.17 1.01 -18.77
CA SER A 148 -1.16 -0.01 -19.13
C SER A 148 -0.11 -0.23 -18.02
N MET A 149 -0.35 0.29 -16.83
CA MET A 149 0.52 0.16 -15.67
C MET A 149 -0.24 0.05 -14.35
N ILE A 150 0.43 -0.42 -13.31
CA ILE A 150 -0.04 -0.48 -11.93
C ILE A 150 1.09 0.03 -11.02
N PRO A 151 1.17 1.35 -10.74
CA PRO A 151 2.15 1.91 -9.82
C PRO A 151 1.78 1.63 -8.36
N PHE A 152 1.88 0.36 -7.98
CA PHE A 152 1.60 -0.13 -6.63
C PHE A 152 2.87 -0.72 -6.02
N VAL A 153 3.10 -0.41 -4.74
CA VAL A 153 4.14 -1.03 -3.94
C VAL A 153 3.60 -1.52 -2.60
N CYS A 154 3.99 -2.73 -2.21
CA CYS A 154 3.71 -3.28 -0.89
C CYS A 154 5.03 -3.66 -0.20
N PHE A 155 5.23 -3.16 1.02
CA PHE A 155 6.37 -3.52 1.86
C PHE A 155 5.93 -4.46 2.98
N GLY A 156 6.56 -5.63 3.07
CA GLY A 156 6.32 -6.63 4.09
C GLY A 156 7.56 -6.90 4.94
N SER A 157 7.41 -6.94 6.26
CA SER A 157 8.48 -7.32 7.19
C SER A 157 7.99 -8.12 8.40
N GLY A 158 8.91 -8.84 9.04
CA GLY A 158 8.66 -9.63 10.24
C GLY A 158 8.98 -11.12 10.11
N HIS A 159 8.94 -11.81 11.26
CA HIS A 159 9.38 -13.20 11.39
C HIS A 159 8.65 -14.18 10.46
N ASP A 160 7.39 -13.91 10.11
CA ASP A 160 6.66 -14.77 9.20
C ASP A 160 7.11 -14.62 7.74
N PHE A 161 7.90 -13.62 7.38
CA PHE A 161 8.41 -13.40 6.02
C PHE A 161 9.91 -13.74 5.86
N GLN A 162 10.49 -14.49 6.81
CA GLN A 162 11.83 -15.05 6.64
C GLN A 162 11.88 -16.11 5.53
N ASP A 163 13.07 -16.34 5.00
CA ASP A 163 13.32 -17.36 3.98
C ASP A 163 12.82 -18.75 4.41
N GLY A 164 12.23 -19.48 3.47
CA GLY A 164 11.60 -20.78 3.74
C GLY A 164 10.26 -20.72 4.48
N SER A 165 9.72 -19.53 4.73
CA SER A 165 8.38 -19.39 5.30
C SER A 165 7.28 -19.56 4.24
N THR A 166 6.36 -20.50 4.49
CA THR A 166 5.15 -20.73 3.68
C THR A 166 4.20 -19.52 3.58
N ILE A 167 4.42 -18.48 4.39
CA ILE A 167 3.67 -17.23 4.27
C ILE A 167 4.11 -16.44 3.04
N LEU A 168 5.39 -16.51 2.65
CA LEU A 168 5.87 -15.91 1.40
C LEU A 168 5.18 -16.54 0.19
N ASP A 169 4.93 -17.85 0.20
CA ASP A 169 4.18 -18.53 -0.89
C ASP A 169 2.78 -17.96 -1.09
N ARG A 170 2.12 -17.49 -0.01
CA ARG A 170 0.82 -16.82 -0.10
C ARG A 170 0.93 -15.45 -0.75
N VAL A 171 2.01 -14.72 -0.47
CA VAL A 171 2.30 -13.43 -1.12
C VAL A 171 2.58 -13.64 -2.61
N VAL A 172 3.42 -14.63 -2.94
CA VAL A 172 3.70 -15.04 -4.31
C VAL A 172 2.42 -15.43 -5.05
N THR A 173 1.53 -16.20 -4.40
CA THR A 173 0.21 -16.56 -4.95
C THR A 173 -0.63 -15.33 -5.27
N MET A 174 -0.65 -14.32 -4.38
CA MET A 174 -1.39 -13.08 -4.65
C MET A 174 -0.77 -12.25 -5.78
N ASN A 175 0.54 -12.37 -6.01
CA ASN A 175 1.28 -11.69 -7.07
C ASN A 175 1.35 -12.49 -8.38
N ASP A 176 0.34 -13.33 -8.66
CA ASP A 176 0.25 -14.17 -9.85
C ASP A 176 1.46 -15.11 -10.04
N PHE A 177 2.07 -15.55 -8.93
CA PHE A 177 3.28 -16.38 -8.89
C PHE A 177 4.57 -15.70 -9.39
N PHE A 178 4.56 -14.38 -9.58
CA PHE A 178 5.75 -13.62 -9.93
C PHE A 178 6.68 -13.42 -8.73
N PRO A 179 8.01 -13.31 -8.97
CA PRO A 179 8.98 -13.17 -7.89
C PRO A 179 8.73 -11.90 -7.06
N LEU A 180 8.96 -12.02 -5.76
CA LEU A 180 8.97 -10.87 -4.84
C LEU A 180 10.26 -10.06 -5.00
N ASN A 181 10.30 -8.90 -4.38
CA ASN A 181 11.45 -7.99 -4.35
C ASN A 181 11.91 -7.52 -5.74
N LYS A 182 10.98 -7.41 -6.68
CA LYS A 182 11.19 -6.88 -8.03
C LYS A 182 10.14 -5.83 -8.35
N ILE A 183 10.57 -4.81 -9.10
CA ILE A 183 9.68 -3.75 -9.59
C ILE A 183 8.87 -4.29 -10.77
N PHE A 184 7.55 -4.25 -10.63
CA PHE A 184 6.58 -4.45 -11.69
C PHE A 184 5.63 -3.25 -11.70
N ILE A 185 5.61 -2.54 -12.83
CA ILE A 185 4.79 -1.33 -13.04
C ILE A 185 4.00 -1.52 -14.33
N GLU A 186 4.66 -1.76 -15.46
CA GLU A 186 4.00 -1.96 -16.74
C GLU A 186 3.26 -3.32 -16.82
N LYS A 187 2.09 -3.33 -17.45
CA LYS A 187 1.29 -4.53 -17.71
C LYS A 187 1.75 -5.29 -18.94
N THR A 188 3.01 -5.70 -18.95
CA THR A 188 3.64 -6.43 -20.07
C THR A 188 3.39 -7.94 -20.06
N HIS A 189 2.80 -8.48 -18.97
CA HIS A 189 2.66 -9.91 -18.74
C HIS A 189 1.21 -10.42 -18.85
N LEU A 190 0.34 -9.68 -19.55
CA LEU A 190 -1.07 -10.04 -19.69
C LEU A 190 -1.22 -11.51 -20.19
N PRO A 191 -2.15 -12.30 -19.60
CA PRO A 191 -3.23 -11.88 -18.71
C PRO A 191 -2.82 -11.67 -17.24
N PHE A 192 -1.57 -11.90 -16.86
CA PHE A 192 -1.07 -11.68 -15.51
C PHE A 192 -0.78 -10.19 -15.26
N GLU A 193 -1.07 -9.73 -14.05
CA GLU A 193 -0.89 -8.34 -13.61
C GLU A 193 -0.05 -8.33 -12.32
N PRO A 194 1.24 -8.72 -12.38
CA PRO A 194 2.12 -8.67 -11.22
C PRO A 194 2.37 -7.23 -10.80
N VAL A 195 2.58 -7.02 -9.50
CA VAL A 195 2.85 -5.73 -8.89
C VAL A 195 4.12 -5.78 -8.05
N SER A 196 4.61 -4.62 -7.62
CA SER A 196 5.84 -4.52 -6.84
C SER A 196 5.61 -4.92 -5.38
N MET A 197 5.94 -6.17 -5.02
CA MET A 197 5.82 -6.71 -3.66
C MET A 197 7.18 -6.97 -3.05
N PHE A 198 7.56 -6.20 -2.04
CA PHE A 198 8.85 -6.30 -1.35
C PHE A 198 8.68 -6.90 0.04
N PHE A 199 9.21 -8.10 0.29
CA PHE A 199 9.01 -8.85 1.52
C PHE A 199 10.33 -9.46 2.00
N ARG A 200 10.63 -9.30 3.29
CA ARG A 200 11.82 -9.87 3.96
C ARG A 200 11.59 -10.01 5.47
N TYR A 201 12.57 -10.57 6.17
CA TYR A 201 12.52 -10.64 7.63
C TYR A 201 12.67 -9.26 8.29
N GLU A 202 13.68 -8.50 7.86
CA GLU A 202 14.08 -7.22 8.44
C GLU A 202 13.09 -6.10 8.11
N ASP A 203 12.89 -5.19 9.06
CA ASP A 203 12.09 -4.00 8.86
C ASP A 203 12.64 -3.15 7.69
N TRP A 204 11.74 -2.53 6.94
CA TRP A 204 12.10 -1.62 5.85
C TRP A 204 12.45 -0.25 6.41
N SER A 205 13.64 0.26 6.08
CA SER A 205 13.99 1.61 6.50
C SER A 205 13.19 2.65 5.71
N THR A 206 13.00 3.82 6.31
CA THR A 206 12.39 4.97 5.60
C THR A 206 13.15 5.31 4.32
N VAL A 207 14.48 5.15 4.29
CA VAL A 207 15.31 5.48 3.13
C VAL A 207 14.99 4.54 1.97
N GLU A 208 15.02 3.23 2.21
CA GLU A 208 14.68 2.22 1.19
C GLU A 208 13.26 2.41 0.66
N MET A 209 12.28 2.63 1.56
CA MET A 209 10.91 2.87 1.14
C MET A 209 10.79 4.14 0.28
N THR A 210 11.51 5.22 0.64
CA THR A 210 11.51 6.46 -0.13
C THR A 210 12.07 6.23 -1.53
N GLU A 211 13.20 5.54 -1.65
CA GLU A 211 13.88 5.29 -2.92
C GLU A 211 12.99 4.45 -3.86
N ILE A 212 12.47 3.33 -3.37
CA ILE A 212 11.60 2.44 -4.16
C ILE A 212 10.32 3.15 -4.58
N MET A 213 9.64 3.83 -3.66
CA MET A 213 8.41 4.58 -3.98
C MET A 213 8.67 5.69 -5.00
N THR A 214 9.80 6.41 -4.87
CA THR A 214 10.19 7.46 -5.82
C THR A 214 10.38 6.87 -7.21
N GLY A 215 11.09 5.75 -7.35
CA GLY A 215 11.27 5.09 -8.64
C GLY A 215 9.95 4.67 -9.29
N VAL A 216 9.02 4.10 -8.52
CA VAL A 216 7.70 3.71 -9.03
C VAL A 216 6.88 4.94 -9.47
N ALA A 217 6.84 5.98 -8.65
CA ALA A 217 6.11 7.21 -8.96
C ALA A 217 6.72 7.95 -10.17
N ASP A 218 8.04 7.95 -10.30
CA ASP A 218 8.77 8.58 -11.39
C ASP A 218 8.41 7.96 -12.76
N GLU A 219 8.35 6.64 -12.84
CA GLU A 219 7.92 5.92 -14.05
C GLU A 219 6.46 6.22 -14.40
N ALA A 220 5.56 6.27 -13.41
CA ALA A 220 4.16 6.64 -13.65
C ALA A 220 4.02 8.10 -14.15
N ILE A 221 4.80 9.03 -13.59
CA ILE A 221 4.81 10.43 -14.04
C ILE A 221 5.31 10.53 -15.49
N LYS A 222 6.41 9.86 -15.82
CA LYS A 222 6.96 9.86 -17.18
C LYS A 222 5.93 9.40 -18.19
N TYR A 223 5.23 8.30 -17.92
CA TYR A 223 4.20 7.78 -18.84
C TYR A 223 3.00 8.72 -19.02
N HIS A 224 2.55 9.39 -17.96
CA HIS A 224 1.32 10.20 -18.03
C HIS A 224 1.55 11.61 -18.55
N PHE A 225 2.74 12.19 -18.32
CA PHE A 225 2.98 13.61 -18.51
C PHE A 225 4.15 13.92 -19.47
N ARG A 226 4.78 12.91 -20.07
CA ARG A 226 5.82 13.07 -21.10
C ARG A 226 5.53 12.19 -22.30
#